data_AF-A0A375G2T3-F1
#
_entry.id   AF-A0A375G2T3-F1
#
_cell.length_a   1.000
_cell.length_b   1.000
_cell.length_c   1.000
_cell.angle_alpha   90.00
_cell.angle_beta   90.00
_cell.angle_gamma   90.00
#
_symmetry.space_group_name_H-M   'P 1'
#
loop_
_entity.id
_entity.type
_entity.pdbx_description
1 polymer ?
#
loop_
_entity_poly.entity_id
_entity_poly.type
_entity_poly.pdbx_seq_one_letter_code
_entity_poly.pdbx_strand_id
1 'polypeptide(L)'
;MTAKTERAAAIRWIQNEMADYGLTMEELAAAGCFDPPPPPPPPPPAPAPPPVVCYRNAAGQSWDGQGDMPDWLRRAVNAGQSVEFYRVG
;
A
#
# COMPACT_ATOMS: atom_id res chain seq x y z
N MET A 1 39.55 -1.25 -11.86
CA MET A 1 39.92 -0.86 -10.48
C MET A 1 40.05 0.67 -10.31
N THR A 2 39.37 1.48 -11.11
CA THR A 2 39.58 2.95 -11.17
C THR A 2 38.51 3.73 -10.40
N ALA A 3 37.22 3.38 -10.56
CA ALA A 3 36.11 4.14 -9.97
C ALA A 3 36.16 4.31 -8.43
N LYS A 4 36.61 3.29 -7.69
CA LYS A 4 36.76 3.38 -6.22
C LYS A 4 37.88 4.32 -5.80
N THR A 5 38.97 4.36 -6.57
CA THR A 5 40.13 5.22 -6.33
C THR A 5 39.82 6.66 -6.70
N GLU A 6 39.15 6.87 -7.83
CA GLU A 6 38.70 8.20 -8.28
C GLU A 6 37.72 8.82 -7.28
N ARG A 7 36.75 8.03 -6.79
CA ARG A 7 35.84 8.47 -5.72
C ARG A 7 36.59 8.84 -4.45
N ALA A 8 37.58 8.06 -4.04
CA ALA A 8 38.38 8.37 -2.85
C ALA A 8 39.20 9.65 -3.01
N ALA A 9 39.75 9.90 -4.21
CA ALA A 9 40.46 11.13 -4.53
C ALA A 9 39.52 12.36 -4.49
N ALA A 10 38.33 12.24 -5.09
CA ALA A 10 37.32 13.29 -5.06
C ALA A 10 36.88 13.64 -3.63
N ILE A 11 36.65 12.62 -2.78
CA ILE A 11 36.29 12.85 -1.36
C ILE A 11 37.38 13.62 -0.63
N ARG A 12 38.66 13.24 -0.83
CA ARG A 12 39.79 13.95 -0.21
C ARG A 12 39.89 15.39 -0.68
N TRP A 13 39.68 15.64 -1.97
CA TRP A 13 39.69 16.99 -2.51
C TRP A 13 38.59 17.84 -1.86
N ILE A 14 37.35 17.35 -1.80
CA ILE A 14 36.23 18.06 -1.15
C ILE A 14 36.53 18.36 0.33
N GLN A 15 37.09 17.39 1.06
CA GLN A 15 37.45 17.59 2.47
C GLN A 15 38.53 18.66 2.67
N ASN A 16 39.53 18.72 1.80
CA ASN A 16 40.56 19.76 1.84
C ASN A 16 39.98 21.14 1.49
N GLU A 17 39.13 21.21 0.48
CA GLU A 17 38.47 22.45 0.05
C GLU A 17 37.57 22.99 1.18
N MET A 18 36.79 22.12 1.83
CA MET A 18 36.02 22.50 3.01
C MET A 18 36.90 23.05 4.14
N ALA A 19 38.08 22.48 4.36
CA ALA A 19 39.02 22.96 5.37
C ALA A 19 39.64 24.33 5.02
N ASP A 20 39.94 24.57 3.73
CA ASP A 20 40.49 25.85 3.24
C ASP A 20 39.51 27.00 3.46
N TYR A 21 38.22 26.78 3.16
CA TYR A 21 37.17 27.76 3.37
C TYR A 21 36.59 27.79 4.79
N GLY A 22 37.09 26.93 5.70
CA GLY A 22 36.58 26.84 7.07
C GLY A 22 35.11 26.38 7.16
N LEU A 23 34.64 25.62 6.17
CA LEU A 23 33.25 25.13 6.10
C LEU A 23 33.06 23.89 6.96
N THR A 24 32.05 23.90 7.81
CA THR A 24 31.59 22.73 8.56
C THR A 24 30.40 22.05 7.88
N MET A 25 30.22 20.76 8.17
CA MET A 25 29.06 20.01 7.69
C MET A 25 27.74 20.60 8.23
N GLU A 26 27.76 21.16 9.45
CA GLU A 26 26.60 21.80 10.08
C GLU A 26 26.18 23.07 9.34
N GLU A 27 27.15 23.88 8.89
CA GLU A 27 26.87 25.08 8.09
C GLU A 27 26.30 24.72 6.71
N LEU A 28 26.83 23.69 6.06
CA LEU A 28 26.27 23.20 4.78
C LEU A 28 24.84 22.65 4.95
N ALA A 29 24.58 21.98 6.07
CA ALA A 29 23.24 21.51 6.40
C ALA A 29 22.28 22.68 6.69
N ALA A 30 22.73 23.67 7.47
CA ALA A 30 21.96 24.88 7.77
C ALA A 30 21.69 25.74 6.52
N ALA A 31 22.62 25.74 5.56
CA ALA A 31 22.47 26.40 4.26
C ALA A 31 21.53 25.66 3.29
N GLY A 32 21.05 24.46 3.65
CA GLY A 32 20.15 23.68 2.80
C GLY A 32 20.83 23.08 1.56
N CYS A 33 22.13 22.78 1.62
CA CYS A 33 22.87 22.19 0.50
C CYS A 33 22.48 20.73 0.18
N PHE A 34 21.65 20.09 1.00
CA PHE A 34 21.25 18.69 0.86
C PHE A 34 19.74 18.59 0.70
N ASP A 35 19.29 17.68 -0.17
CA ASP A 35 17.88 17.33 -0.27
C ASP A 35 17.35 16.78 1.06
N PRO A 36 16.11 17.13 1.45
CA PRO A 36 15.48 16.53 2.61
C PRO A 36 15.30 15.02 2.38
N PRO A 37 15.28 14.21 3.45
CA PRO A 37 14.97 12.79 3.31
C PRO A 37 13.60 12.61 2.64
N PRO A 38 13.43 11.57 1.80
CA PRO A 38 12.13 11.30 1.20
C PRO A 38 11.07 11.13 2.30
N PRO A 39 9.83 11.56 2.06
CA PRO A 39 8.76 11.35 3.01
C PRO A 39 8.58 9.85 3.29
N PRO A 40 8.17 9.47 4.52
CA PRO A 40 7.89 8.08 4.83
C PRO A 40 6.84 7.52 3.86
N PRO A 41 6.90 6.22 3.53
CA PRO A 41 5.88 5.60 2.69
C PRO A 41 4.50 5.75 3.34
N PRO A 42 3.43 5.89 2.54
CA PRO A 42 2.08 5.93 3.08
C PRO A 42 1.79 4.62 3.86
N PRO A 43 0.94 4.68 4.89
CA PRO A 43 0.52 3.47 5.60
C PRO A 43 -0.16 2.50 4.62
N PRO A 44 -0.06 1.18 4.86
CA PRO A 44 -0.76 0.20 4.05
C PRO A 44 -2.28 0.47 4.07
N PRO A 45 -3.00 0.19 2.98
CA PRO A 45 -4.45 0.32 2.96
C PRO A 45 -5.06 -0.57 4.04
N ALA A 46 -6.16 -0.10 4.65
CA ALA A 46 -6.92 -0.90 5.60
C ALA A 46 -7.38 -2.22 4.95
N PRO A 47 -7.47 -3.33 5.72
CA PRO A 47 -7.99 -4.58 5.20
C PRO A 47 -9.42 -4.40 4.69
N ALA A 48 -9.75 -5.06 3.57
CA ALA A 48 -11.11 -5.08 3.05
C ALA A 48 -12.07 -5.68 4.10
N PRO A 49 -13.31 -5.17 4.21
CA PRO A 49 -14.30 -5.77 5.09
C PRO A 49 -14.55 -7.24 4.70
N PRO A 50 -14.93 -8.10 5.65
CA PRO A 50 -15.28 -9.48 5.34
C PRO A 50 -16.43 -9.53 4.32
N PRO A 51 -16.46 -10.52 3.41
CA PRO A 51 -17.55 -10.64 2.46
C PRO A 51 -18.88 -10.75 3.21
N VAL A 52 -19.80 -9.84 2.92
CA VAL A 52 -21.13 -9.82 3.55
C VAL A 52 -21.89 -11.00 2.98
N VAL A 53 -22.11 -12.05 3.78
CA VAL A 53 -23.00 -13.14 3.37
C VAL A 53 -24.43 -12.67 3.56
N CYS A 54 -25.04 -12.16 2.50
CA CYS A 54 -26.40 -11.62 2.54
C CYS A 54 -27.47 -12.71 2.48
N TYR A 55 -27.22 -13.83 1.79
CA TYR A 55 -28.20 -14.90 1.60
C TYR A 55 -27.57 -16.29 1.79
N ARG A 56 -28.30 -17.25 2.41
CA ARG A 56 -27.87 -18.63 2.64
C ARG A 56 -29.04 -19.61 2.58
N ASN A 57 -28.82 -20.80 1.99
CA ASN A 57 -29.80 -21.90 1.97
C ASN A 57 -29.46 -23.03 2.96
N ALA A 58 -30.39 -23.98 3.11
CA ALA A 58 -30.22 -25.15 3.99
C ALA A 58 -29.11 -26.12 3.55
N ALA A 59 -28.72 -26.08 2.27
CA ALA A 59 -27.59 -26.85 1.73
C ALA A 59 -26.22 -26.18 1.99
N GLY A 60 -26.20 -25.05 2.72
CA GLY A 60 -24.98 -24.33 3.08
C GLY A 60 -24.42 -23.41 1.98
N GLN A 61 -25.14 -23.24 0.86
CA GLN A 61 -24.74 -22.32 -0.20
C GLN A 61 -25.06 -20.89 0.24
N SER A 62 -24.12 -19.96 0.02
CA SER A 62 -24.30 -18.55 0.32
C SER A 62 -24.06 -17.65 -0.88
N TRP A 63 -24.69 -16.48 -0.86
CA TRP A 63 -24.51 -15.42 -1.85
C TRP A 63 -24.43 -14.07 -1.14
N ASP A 64 -23.46 -13.25 -1.54
CA ASP A 64 -23.23 -11.92 -0.96
C ASP A 64 -24.18 -10.85 -1.51
N GLY A 65 -25.07 -11.22 -2.45
CA GLY A 65 -26.02 -10.30 -3.07
C GLY A 65 -25.40 -9.46 -4.19
N GLN A 66 -24.13 -9.65 -4.54
CA GLN A 66 -23.49 -9.04 -5.70
C GLN A 66 -23.34 -10.03 -6.86
N GLY A 67 -23.42 -9.51 -8.09
CA GLY A 67 -23.29 -10.31 -9.31
C GLY A 67 -24.58 -11.07 -9.68
N ASP A 68 -24.42 -12.13 -10.48
CA ASP A 68 -25.54 -12.92 -10.98
C ASP A 68 -26.14 -13.82 -9.89
N MET A 69 -27.47 -13.94 -9.87
CA MET A 69 -28.17 -14.75 -8.89
C MET A 69 -27.86 -16.25 -9.11
N PRO A 70 -27.34 -16.96 -8.10
CA PRO A 70 -26.94 -18.36 -8.26
C PRO A 70 -28.14 -19.26 -8.54
N ASP A 71 -27.90 -20.39 -9.21
CA ASP A 71 -28.95 -21.31 -9.66
C ASP A 71 -29.89 -21.79 -8.55
N TRP A 72 -29.36 -22.00 -7.34
CA TRP A 72 -30.16 -22.43 -6.20
C TRP A 72 -31.20 -21.38 -5.79
N LEU A 73 -30.83 -20.09 -5.82
CA LEU A 73 -31.70 -18.98 -5.45
C LEU A 73 -32.68 -18.68 -6.58
N ARG A 74 -32.21 -18.75 -7.84
CA ARG A 74 -33.06 -18.62 -9.03
C ARG A 74 -34.17 -19.67 -9.07
N ARG A 75 -33.84 -20.93 -8.79
CA ARG A 75 -34.82 -22.03 -8.74
C ARG A 75 -35.85 -21.81 -7.62
N ALA A 76 -35.42 -21.38 -6.45
CA ALA A 76 -36.32 -21.09 -5.34
C ALA A 76 -37.29 -19.94 -5.65
N VAL A 77 -36.80 -18.85 -6.25
CA VAL A 77 -37.63 -17.72 -6.66
C VAL A 77 -38.61 -18.12 -7.77
N ASN A 78 -38.16 -18.88 -8.77
CA ASN A 78 -39.04 -19.42 -9.81
C ASN A 78 -40.10 -20.40 -9.28
N ALA A 79 -39.83 -21.05 -8.14
CA ALA A 79 -40.80 -21.88 -7.42
C ALA A 79 -41.77 -21.06 -6.55
N GLY A 80 -41.68 -19.72 -6.58
CA GLY A 80 -42.56 -18.80 -5.84
C GLY A 80 -42.05 -18.44 -4.44
N GLN A 81 -40.86 -18.87 -4.04
CA GLN A 81 -40.29 -18.46 -2.75
C GLN A 81 -39.71 -17.04 -2.83
N SER A 82 -39.88 -16.26 -1.76
CA SER A 82 -39.30 -14.92 -1.67
C SER A 82 -37.81 -15.00 -1.37
N VAL A 83 -37.00 -14.21 -2.08
CA VAL A 83 -35.54 -14.12 -1.88
C VAL A 83 -35.17 -13.75 -0.43
N GLU A 84 -35.98 -12.92 0.22
CA GLU A 84 -35.82 -12.51 1.62
C GLU A 84 -35.86 -13.68 2.61
N PHE A 85 -36.49 -14.80 2.27
CA PHE A 85 -36.48 -16.01 3.10
C PHE A 85 -35.06 -16.56 3.31
N TYR A 86 -34.19 -16.34 2.34
CA TYR A 86 -32.80 -16.80 2.38
C TYR A 86 -31.86 -15.77 3.00
N ARG A 87 -32.34 -14.57 3.36
CA ARG A 87 -31.49 -13.49 3.85
C ARG A 87 -30.92 -13.84 5.22
N VAL A 88 -29.62 -13.69 5.38
CA VAL A 88 -28.91 -13.85 6.65
C VAL A 88 -28.51 -12.46 7.14
N GLY A 89 -28.96 -12.12 8.35
CA GLY A 89 -28.65 -10.88 9.05
C GLY A 89 -27.57 -11.07 10.09
#